data_AF-D6SN51-F1
#
_entry.id   AF-D6SN51-F1
#
_cell.length_a   1.000
_cell.length_b   1.000
_cell.length_c   1.000
_cell.angle_alpha   90.00
_cell.angle_beta   90.00
_cell.angle_gamma   90.00
#
_symmetry.space_group_name_H-M   'P 1'
#
loop_
_entity.id
_entity.type
_entity.pdbx_description
1 polymer ?
#
loop_
_entity_poly.entity_id
_entity_poly.type
_entity_poly.pdbx_seq_one_letter_code
_entity_poly.pdbx_strand_id
1 'polypeptide(L)'
;MSFEFHTHLDISVDTRYNELFTDTEELYTHYEVWTGHIQEDGEVVDGNFLGRLSIEDLADVRVGYDQINHNAMYVRGWEDETGTGDWHHNDWKDGDYFDFPGPPEIEFHTDVDISLETSFADLFTDEDDTSTWYQIWTGEMDEEGVVQGSLVDTEEGGGWVRAEDLNNLLFTADQDGHNTVYVQSYSPEQGKGDWQHNDWQESRYFDSPEFPEAVLHSFPSQVMQANPDIEFNTDLNVTAGVTTFDELFTDPDESVVWYQLWTGKIDAEGEFIKGSFVDTPAGRGWIEASDLETLKVTAAHVDHNSLGVKAWSEEHGIRDMQFNDPDKPFTIDLLNAELELQGLRWKCQGIDFCTVPVEVAAGEKLNVTGTLAALNDGLADAEDVDFSLVILDADGEVEHEFTISEDDDFIPAGRSVDFNYAWYIEEPGDYTAEVTSSADNARSVQISEHFTVEHQEPGLRFQELEWTSNGKKFNTNHGLEVGEELTVSGKLAALEGYRENAEDVELNLVITGGARSDVSVEGYTVGDMKPGDSHEFELSWTSEYDYDPGQHPYYTLKIVADADNVDTVDNFRTFDVKAPEAASDDHIHTLGVSDDNARNEMEMS
;
A
#
# COMPACT_ATOMS: atom_id res chain seq x y z
N MET A 1 11.82 30.69 -44.16
CA MET A 1 12.04 30.06 -42.84
C MET A 1 11.14 30.82 -41.91
N SER A 2 10.08 30.21 -41.42
CA SER A 2 9.15 30.83 -40.48
C SER A 2 9.67 30.76 -39.04
N PHE A 3 10.62 29.87 -38.73
CA PHE A 3 11.15 29.68 -37.39
C PHE A 3 12.63 30.08 -37.28
N GLU A 4 12.97 30.76 -36.19
CA GLU A 4 14.34 31.03 -35.74
C GLU A 4 14.57 30.32 -34.39
N PHE A 5 15.52 29.39 -34.34
CA PHE A 5 15.85 28.67 -33.10
C PHE A 5 16.89 29.43 -32.27
N HIS A 6 16.66 29.55 -30.97
CA HIS A 6 17.53 30.28 -30.04
C HIS A 6 18.68 29.38 -29.56
N THR A 7 19.71 29.24 -30.39
CA THR A 7 20.89 28.38 -30.13
C THR A 7 21.86 28.90 -29.06
N HIS A 8 21.56 30.06 -28.46
CA HIS A 8 22.39 30.68 -27.42
C HIS A 8 21.75 30.62 -26.02
N LEU A 9 20.59 29.97 -25.89
CA LEU A 9 19.93 29.78 -24.61
C LEU A 9 20.56 28.57 -23.89
N ASP A 10 20.88 28.73 -22.60
CA ASP A 10 21.20 27.60 -21.73
C ASP A 10 19.88 26.84 -21.48
N ILE A 11 19.69 25.72 -22.18
CA ILE A 11 18.52 24.87 -21.97
C ILE A 11 18.75 24.12 -20.65
N SER A 12 17.74 24.13 -19.80
CA SER A 12 17.71 23.42 -18.52
C SER A 12 16.32 22.84 -18.32
N VAL A 13 16.19 21.93 -17.35
CA VAL A 13 14.86 21.53 -16.88
C VAL A 13 14.12 22.81 -16.46
N ASP A 14 12.83 22.84 -16.73
CA ASP A 14 11.95 24.00 -16.59
C ASP A 14 12.08 25.11 -17.65
N THR A 15 13.02 25.02 -18.59
CA THR A 15 13.08 25.97 -19.73
C THR A 15 11.80 25.87 -20.54
N ARG A 16 11.16 27.01 -20.83
CA ARG A 16 9.88 27.03 -21.55
C ARG A 16 10.09 26.84 -23.04
N TYR A 17 9.23 26.06 -23.70
CA TYR A 17 9.40 25.77 -25.13
C TYR A 17 9.28 27.02 -26.01
N ASN A 18 8.50 28.01 -25.60
CA ASN A 18 8.41 29.30 -26.30
C ASN A 18 9.70 30.16 -26.21
N GLU A 19 10.66 29.78 -25.35
CA GLU A 19 11.98 30.41 -25.29
C GLU A 19 12.99 29.74 -26.23
N LEU A 20 12.69 28.56 -26.78
CA LEU A 20 13.61 27.79 -27.61
C LEU A 20 13.59 28.20 -29.09
N PHE A 21 12.50 28.81 -29.55
CA PHE A 21 12.36 29.28 -30.92
C PHE A 21 11.38 30.46 -31.02
N THR A 22 11.49 31.24 -32.10
CA THR A 22 10.56 32.31 -32.47
C THR A 22 9.93 32.01 -33.83
N ASP A 23 8.59 32.10 -33.94
CA ASP A 23 7.90 32.20 -35.24
C ASP A 23 8.07 33.62 -35.79
N THR A 24 9.05 33.81 -36.67
CA THR A 24 9.43 35.10 -37.27
C THR A 24 8.36 35.73 -38.14
N GLU A 25 7.36 34.97 -38.61
CA GLU A 25 6.27 35.49 -39.44
C GLU A 25 4.94 35.61 -38.66
N GLU A 26 4.89 35.12 -37.41
CA GLU A 26 3.70 35.08 -36.54
C GLU A 26 2.45 34.52 -37.26
N LEU A 27 2.64 33.55 -38.15
CA LEU A 27 1.57 33.03 -39.01
C LEU A 27 0.79 31.90 -38.36
N TYR A 28 1.34 31.26 -37.33
CA TYR A 28 0.76 30.05 -36.76
C TYR A 28 0.11 30.28 -35.41
N THR A 29 -1.08 29.69 -35.22
CA THR A 29 -1.80 29.73 -33.94
C THR A 29 -1.50 28.54 -33.05
N HIS A 30 -0.96 27.46 -33.64
CA HIS A 30 -0.56 26.24 -32.94
C HIS A 30 0.77 25.71 -33.48
N TYR A 31 1.45 24.94 -32.65
CA TYR A 31 2.74 24.34 -32.92
C TYR A 31 2.68 22.86 -32.56
N GLU A 32 3.25 22.03 -33.42
CA GLU A 32 3.60 20.68 -33.04
C GLU A 32 5.09 20.61 -32.77
N VAL A 33 5.45 20.06 -31.61
CA VAL A 33 6.82 19.95 -31.14
C VAL A 33 7.19 18.49 -30.95
N TRP A 34 8.34 18.11 -31.47
CA TRP A 34 8.97 16.83 -31.25
C TRP A 34 10.42 17.05 -30.81
N THR A 35 10.88 16.26 -29.85
CA THR A 35 12.29 16.23 -29.42
C THR A 35 12.80 14.80 -29.51
N GLY A 36 14.10 14.59 -29.75
CA GLY A 36 14.66 13.24 -29.72
C GLY A 36 16.19 13.19 -29.77
N HIS A 37 16.74 12.03 -29.46
CA HIS A 37 18.16 11.72 -29.58
C HIS A 37 18.45 11.11 -30.95
N ILE A 38 19.27 11.79 -31.74
CA ILE A 38 19.66 11.40 -33.10
C ILE A 38 21.17 11.11 -33.12
N GLN A 39 21.54 9.88 -33.45
CA GLN A 39 22.94 9.47 -33.60
C GLN A 39 23.66 10.23 -34.72
N GLU A 40 24.99 10.11 -34.75
CA GLU A 40 25.85 10.76 -35.75
C GLU A 40 25.45 10.40 -37.19
N ASP A 41 24.96 9.19 -37.44
CA ASP A 41 24.53 8.70 -38.75
C ASP A 41 23.10 9.12 -39.15
N GLY A 42 22.39 9.80 -38.25
CA GLY A 42 21.03 10.28 -38.45
C GLY A 42 19.94 9.33 -37.98
N GLU A 43 20.27 8.19 -37.36
CA GLU A 43 19.27 7.30 -36.75
C GLU A 43 18.67 7.92 -35.49
N VAL A 44 17.35 7.84 -35.35
CA VAL A 44 16.62 8.29 -34.15
C VAL A 44 16.63 7.15 -33.13
N VAL A 45 17.22 7.38 -31.97
CA VAL A 45 17.32 6.42 -30.86
C VAL A 45 16.06 6.45 -30.01
N ASP A 46 15.61 7.67 -29.67
CA ASP A 46 14.41 7.95 -28.91
C ASP A 46 13.80 9.30 -29.34
N GLY A 47 12.60 9.59 -28.84
CA GLY A 47 12.02 10.91 -28.98
C GLY A 47 10.58 11.01 -28.52
N ASN A 48 10.20 12.22 -28.12
CA ASN A 48 8.90 12.55 -27.53
C ASN A 48 8.15 13.57 -28.37
N PHE A 49 6.90 13.23 -28.70
CA PHE A 49 5.95 14.12 -29.36
C PHE A 49 5.08 14.81 -28.31
N LEU A 50 5.18 16.13 -28.20
CA LEU A 50 4.46 16.92 -27.19
C LEU A 50 3.02 17.27 -27.60
N GLY A 51 2.57 16.79 -28.75
CA GLY A 51 1.25 17.09 -29.27
C GLY A 51 1.18 18.43 -30.00
N ARG A 52 -0.06 18.87 -30.26
CA ARG A 52 -0.37 20.17 -30.85
C ARG A 52 -0.67 21.17 -29.73
N LEU A 53 0.20 22.15 -29.56
CA LEU A 53 0.17 23.15 -28.50
C LEU A 53 -0.28 24.50 -29.10
N SER A 54 -1.16 25.24 -28.44
CA SER A 54 -1.38 26.65 -28.80
C SER A 54 -0.16 27.50 -28.41
N ILE A 55 -0.08 28.74 -28.90
CA ILE A 55 0.98 29.66 -28.47
C ILE A 55 0.95 29.93 -26.96
N GLU A 56 -0.23 29.90 -26.34
CA GLU A 56 -0.42 30.06 -24.89
C GLU A 56 0.10 28.82 -24.16
N ASP A 57 -0.28 27.62 -24.62
CA ASP A 57 0.19 26.36 -24.02
C ASP A 57 1.71 26.20 -24.13
N LEU A 58 2.31 26.63 -25.26
CA LEU A 58 3.75 26.57 -25.47
C LEU A 58 4.54 27.40 -24.42
N ALA A 59 3.91 28.41 -23.82
CA ALA A 59 4.51 29.20 -22.76
C ALA A 59 4.46 28.53 -21.38
N ASP A 60 3.61 27.51 -21.22
CA ASP A 60 3.40 26.76 -20.00
C ASP A 60 4.07 25.37 -20.06
N VAL A 61 4.33 24.83 -21.24
CA VAL A 61 5.09 23.59 -21.44
C VAL A 61 6.59 23.86 -21.23
N ARG A 62 7.19 23.03 -20.37
CA ARG A 62 8.59 23.11 -19.96
C ARG A 62 9.36 21.88 -20.42
N VAL A 63 10.66 22.05 -20.65
CA VAL A 63 11.61 20.96 -20.89
C VAL A 63 11.73 20.14 -19.61
N GLY A 64 11.39 18.86 -19.66
CA GLY A 64 11.62 17.85 -18.62
C GLY A 64 12.89 17.04 -18.88
N TYR A 65 13.25 16.18 -17.91
CA TYR A 65 14.46 15.34 -17.99
C TYR A 65 14.42 14.33 -19.14
N ASP A 66 13.24 13.83 -19.50
CA ASP A 66 13.08 12.95 -20.66
C ASP A 66 13.31 13.67 -21.99
N GLN A 67 13.27 15.01 -22.02
CA GLN A 67 13.60 15.79 -23.21
C GLN A 67 14.96 16.48 -23.14
N ILE A 68 15.56 16.63 -21.96
CA ILE A 68 16.83 17.32 -21.80
C ILE A 68 18.01 16.52 -22.39
N ASN A 69 17.89 15.19 -22.41
CA ASN A 69 18.86 14.29 -23.02
C ASN A 69 18.72 14.19 -24.55
N HIS A 70 17.71 14.83 -25.14
CA HIS A 70 17.52 14.86 -26.59
C HIS A 70 18.46 15.89 -27.24
N ASN A 71 19.07 15.52 -28.36
CA ASN A 71 20.01 16.38 -29.10
C ASN A 71 19.41 17.06 -30.34
N ALA A 72 18.10 16.88 -30.57
CA ALA A 72 17.39 17.53 -31.66
C ALA A 72 15.98 17.95 -31.25
N MET A 73 15.53 19.08 -31.81
CA MET A 73 14.14 19.55 -31.71
C MET A 73 13.58 19.87 -33.08
N TYR A 74 12.36 19.42 -33.32
CA TYR A 74 11.58 19.63 -34.52
C TYR A 74 10.31 20.39 -34.16
N VAL A 75 10.01 21.43 -34.93
CA VAL A 75 8.83 22.27 -34.76
C VAL A 75 8.16 22.45 -36.12
N ARG A 76 6.84 22.33 -36.17
CA ARG A 76 6.04 22.81 -37.31
C ARG A 76 4.86 23.62 -36.83
N GLY A 77 4.55 24.68 -37.58
CA GLY A 77 3.38 25.50 -37.35
C GLY A 77 2.12 24.92 -37.97
N TRP A 78 0.98 25.22 -37.35
CA TRP A 78 -0.35 24.91 -37.85
C TRP A 78 -1.24 26.15 -37.88
N GLU A 79 -1.91 26.37 -39.00
CA GLU A 79 -2.97 27.36 -39.14
C GLU A 79 -4.25 26.68 -39.62
N ASP A 80 -5.38 26.99 -39.00
CA ASP A 80 -6.66 26.29 -39.28
C ASP A 80 -7.15 26.52 -40.73
N GLU A 81 -6.76 27.62 -41.36
CA GLU A 81 -7.19 27.96 -42.72
C GLU A 81 -6.22 27.47 -43.82
N THR A 82 -4.92 27.38 -43.54
CA THR A 82 -3.90 27.05 -44.56
C THR A 82 -3.26 25.66 -44.39
N GLY A 83 -3.46 25.01 -43.25
CA GLY A 83 -2.99 23.64 -42.96
C GLY A 83 -1.65 23.57 -42.23
N THR A 84 -0.94 22.44 -42.36
CA THR A 84 0.38 22.24 -41.74
C THR A 84 1.49 22.92 -42.52
N GLY A 85 2.34 23.65 -41.82
CA GLY A 85 3.68 24.00 -42.30
C GLY A 85 4.59 22.77 -42.43
N ASP A 86 5.71 22.95 -43.11
CA ASP A 86 6.79 21.96 -43.15
C ASP A 86 7.47 21.86 -41.77
N TRP A 87 8.11 20.72 -41.49
CA TRP A 87 8.93 20.57 -40.28
C TRP A 87 10.21 21.39 -40.40
N HIS A 88 10.46 22.20 -39.38
CA HIS A 88 11.71 22.89 -39.12
C HIS A 88 12.43 22.17 -37.99
N HIS A 89 13.74 22.06 -38.07
CA HIS A 89 14.52 21.39 -37.04
C HIS A 89 15.75 22.20 -36.70
N ASN A 90 16.21 22.01 -35.48
CA ASN A 90 17.53 22.40 -35.05
C ASN A 90 18.21 21.17 -34.46
N ASP A 91 19.23 20.71 -35.17
CA ASP A 91 20.14 19.70 -34.66
C ASP A 91 21.18 20.45 -33.83
N TRP A 92 21.23 20.25 -32.52
CA TRP A 92 22.27 20.82 -31.66
C TRP A 92 23.60 20.07 -31.82
N LYS A 93 23.93 19.66 -33.05
CA LYS A 93 24.89 18.61 -33.37
C LYS A 93 26.37 19.01 -33.37
N ASP A 94 26.74 20.28 -33.17
CA ASP A 94 28.12 20.74 -33.42
C ASP A 94 28.67 21.82 -32.43
N GLY A 95 28.08 22.00 -31.24
CA GLY A 95 28.54 23.01 -30.28
C GLY A 95 29.29 22.40 -29.08
N ASP A 96 30.47 22.92 -28.74
CA ASP A 96 31.26 22.66 -27.52
C ASP A 96 30.53 23.01 -26.19
N TYR A 97 29.20 22.95 -26.11
CA TYR A 97 28.45 23.43 -24.96
C TYR A 97 27.28 22.51 -24.59
N PHE A 98 27.18 22.30 -23.26
CA PHE A 98 26.21 21.54 -22.49
C PHE A 98 26.57 20.06 -22.25
N ASP A 99 27.56 19.84 -21.37
CA ASP A 99 27.36 18.85 -20.31
C ASP A 99 26.15 19.34 -19.52
N PHE A 100 24.95 18.91 -19.91
CA PHE A 100 23.84 18.94 -18.98
C PHE A 100 24.33 18.25 -17.71
N PRO A 101 24.17 18.82 -16.51
CA PRO A 101 24.33 18.01 -15.32
C PRO A 101 23.38 16.83 -15.58
N GLY A 102 23.95 15.62 -15.67
CA GLY A 102 23.14 14.43 -15.81
C GLY A 102 22.07 14.44 -14.71
N PRO A 103 21.00 13.64 -14.86
CA PRO A 103 20.18 13.37 -13.69
C PRO A 103 21.11 13.02 -12.51
N PRO A 104 20.81 13.49 -11.29
CA PRO A 104 21.64 13.26 -10.12
C PRO A 104 22.15 11.82 -10.07
N GLU A 105 23.46 11.65 -10.03
CA GLU A 105 24.05 10.31 -9.98
C GLU A 105 23.98 9.80 -8.53
N ILE A 106 23.64 8.52 -8.40
CA ILE A 106 23.71 7.81 -7.13
C ILE A 106 25.18 7.43 -6.93
N GLU A 107 25.84 8.02 -5.92
CA GLU A 107 27.21 7.67 -5.56
C GLU A 107 27.17 6.46 -4.61
N PHE A 108 27.66 5.30 -5.07
CA PHE A 108 27.74 4.11 -4.23
C PHE A 108 29.00 4.11 -3.36
N HIS A 109 28.82 3.85 -2.08
CA HIS A 109 29.90 3.69 -1.11
C HIS A 109 30.50 2.29 -1.19
N THR A 110 31.58 2.15 -1.94
CA THR A 110 32.25 0.85 -2.18
C THR A 110 33.13 0.37 -1.01
N ASP A 111 33.43 1.26 -0.05
CA ASP A 111 34.30 0.98 1.10
C ASP A 111 33.55 0.45 2.34
N VAL A 112 32.22 0.26 2.25
CA VAL A 112 31.39 -0.20 3.36
C VAL A 112 31.41 -1.73 3.46
N ASP A 113 31.58 -2.22 4.69
CA ASP A 113 31.46 -3.63 5.01
C ASP A 113 29.97 -3.98 5.15
N ILE A 114 29.45 -4.76 4.20
CA ILE A 114 28.02 -5.11 4.15
C ILE A 114 27.80 -6.34 5.01
N SER A 115 27.09 -6.15 6.12
CA SER A 115 26.70 -7.21 7.04
C SER A 115 25.20 -7.14 7.31
N LEU A 116 24.64 -8.18 7.91
CA LEU A 116 23.30 -8.10 8.51
C LEU A 116 23.29 -6.88 9.45
N GLU A 117 22.24 -6.06 9.37
CA GLU A 117 22.12 -4.76 10.07
C GLU A 117 22.83 -3.55 9.42
N THR A 118 23.55 -3.70 8.29
CA THR A 118 24.04 -2.54 7.54
C THR A 118 22.85 -1.77 6.94
N SER A 119 22.81 -0.45 7.13
CA SER A 119 21.74 0.38 6.57
C SER A 119 21.91 0.58 5.06
N PHE A 120 20.83 0.58 4.29
CA PHE A 120 20.90 0.94 2.87
C PHE A 120 21.35 2.38 2.63
N ALA A 121 21.12 3.28 3.60
CA ALA A 121 21.63 4.65 3.54
C ALA A 121 23.16 4.73 3.66
N ASP A 122 23.82 3.69 4.20
CA ASP A 122 25.27 3.62 4.23
C ASP A 122 25.84 3.16 2.88
N LEU A 123 25.04 2.55 1.99
CA LEU A 123 25.53 1.95 0.74
C LEU A 123 25.60 2.94 -0.42
N PHE A 124 24.84 4.02 -0.37
CA PHE A 124 24.85 5.04 -1.42
C PHE A 124 24.36 6.39 -0.91
N THR A 125 24.72 7.45 -1.62
CA THR A 125 24.17 8.81 -1.44
C THR A 125 23.63 9.33 -2.76
N ASP A 126 22.55 10.09 -2.68
CA ASP A 126 22.04 10.88 -3.80
C ASP A 126 22.62 12.29 -3.73
N GLU A 127 23.33 12.72 -4.77
CA GLU A 127 24.00 14.03 -4.79
C GLU A 127 23.02 15.22 -4.77
N ASP A 128 21.76 15.04 -5.18
CA ASP A 128 20.81 16.16 -5.33
C ASP A 128 19.95 16.39 -4.09
N ASP A 129 19.86 15.43 -3.16
CA ASP A 129 19.05 15.52 -1.92
C ASP A 129 17.58 15.94 -2.17
N THR A 130 17.13 15.92 -3.43
CA THR A 130 15.76 16.25 -3.86
C THR A 130 14.89 15.00 -4.01
N SER A 131 15.52 13.82 -4.08
CA SER A 131 14.82 12.54 -4.15
C SER A 131 13.97 12.31 -2.91
N THR A 132 12.71 11.99 -3.15
CA THR A 132 11.74 11.72 -2.08
C THR A 132 11.61 10.21 -1.80
N TRP A 133 11.92 9.38 -2.79
CA TRP A 133 11.80 7.92 -2.73
C TRP A 133 12.95 7.23 -3.46
N TYR A 134 13.28 6.02 -3.03
CA TYR A 134 14.18 5.10 -3.70
C TYR A 134 13.49 3.76 -3.89
N GLN A 135 13.66 3.15 -5.06
CA GLN A 135 13.36 1.74 -5.29
C GLN A 135 14.66 0.95 -5.24
N ILE A 136 14.69 -0.10 -4.42
CA ILE A 136 15.91 -0.87 -4.17
C ILE A 136 15.69 -2.32 -4.58
N TRP A 137 16.64 -2.84 -5.35
CA TRP A 137 16.72 -4.24 -5.73
C TRP A 137 18.12 -4.75 -5.41
N THR A 138 18.22 -6.00 -4.95
CA THR A 138 19.51 -6.64 -4.66
C THR A 138 19.58 -7.98 -5.37
N GLY A 139 20.78 -8.38 -5.78
CA GLY A 139 20.95 -9.68 -6.42
C GLY A 139 22.39 -10.15 -6.55
N GLU A 140 22.51 -11.39 -7.01
CA GLU A 140 23.74 -12.04 -7.42
C GLU A 140 23.94 -11.86 -8.93
N MET A 141 25.09 -11.32 -9.30
CA MET A 141 25.54 -11.12 -10.67
C MET A 141 26.82 -11.91 -10.91
N ASP A 142 26.88 -12.62 -12.04
CA ASP A 142 28.07 -13.33 -12.50
C ASP A 142 28.64 -12.73 -13.81
N GLU A 143 29.57 -13.43 -14.46
CA GLU A 143 30.17 -12.99 -15.73
C GLU A 143 29.15 -12.92 -16.89
N GLU A 144 27.97 -13.54 -16.78
CA GLU A 144 26.91 -13.58 -17.79
C GLU A 144 25.73 -12.63 -17.49
N GLY A 145 25.60 -12.13 -16.25
CA GLY A 145 24.61 -11.13 -15.85
C GLY A 145 23.95 -11.44 -14.51
N VAL A 146 22.72 -10.97 -14.31
CA VAL A 146 21.96 -11.24 -13.07
C VAL A 146 21.58 -12.73 -13.02
N VAL A 147 22.07 -13.43 -12.00
CA VAL A 147 21.81 -14.84 -11.71
C VAL A 147 20.57 -15.00 -10.84
N GLN A 148 20.45 -14.16 -9.80
CA GLN A 148 19.35 -14.18 -8.84
C GLN A 148 19.16 -12.78 -8.25
N GLY A 149 17.96 -12.44 -7.81
CA GLY A 149 17.74 -11.27 -6.97
C GLY A 149 16.28 -10.92 -6.80
N SER A 150 16.02 -9.94 -5.94
CA SER A 150 14.68 -9.49 -5.60
C SER A 150 14.66 -8.02 -5.21
N LEU A 151 13.48 -7.42 -5.33
CA LEU A 151 13.21 -6.14 -4.68
C LEU A 151 13.37 -6.34 -3.18
N VAL A 152 13.97 -5.35 -2.51
CA VAL A 152 14.04 -5.35 -1.04
C VAL A 152 12.62 -5.27 -0.51
N ASP A 153 12.30 -6.06 0.51
CA ASP A 153 10.98 -5.97 1.12
C ASP A 153 10.91 -4.71 1.99
N THR A 154 9.92 -3.87 1.73
CA THR A 154 9.72 -2.58 2.39
C THR A 154 8.26 -2.45 2.79
N GLU A 155 7.96 -1.69 3.85
CA GLU A 155 6.58 -1.50 4.33
C GLU A 155 5.63 -0.95 3.25
N GLU A 156 6.17 -0.13 2.34
CA GLU A 156 5.44 0.51 1.23
C GLU A 156 5.31 -0.42 0.01
N GLY A 157 6.04 -1.54 0.00
CA GLY A 157 5.98 -2.59 -1.00
C GLY A 157 6.77 -2.30 -2.28
N GLY A 158 7.07 -3.37 -3.01
CA GLY A 158 7.72 -3.28 -4.32
C GLY A 158 9.12 -2.64 -4.30
N GLY A 159 9.83 -2.69 -3.17
CA GLY A 159 11.16 -2.12 -3.01
C GLY A 159 11.21 -0.61 -2.84
N TRP A 160 10.07 0.08 -2.75
CA TRP A 160 10.05 1.53 -2.55
C TRP A 160 10.23 1.88 -1.07
N VAL A 161 11.08 2.86 -0.79
CA VAL A 161 11.33 3.42 0.54
C VAL A 161 11.48 4.93 0.42
N ARG A 162 10.98 5.69 1.40
CA ARG A 162 11.19 7.13 1.43
C ARG A 162 12.64 7.45 1.72
N ALA A 163 13.12 8.57 1.19
CA ALA A 163 14.49 9.02 1.46
C ALA A 163 14.75 9.21 2.98
N GLU A 164 13.75 9.70 3.72
CA GLU A 164 13.84 9.87 5.18
C GLU A 164 13.91 8.54 5.97
N ASP A 165 13.35 7.47 5.41
CA ASP A 165 13.27 6.15 6.04
C ASP A 165 14.41 5.21 5.64
N LEU A 166 15.21 5.58 4.63
CA LEU A 166 16.31 4.77 4.10
C LEU A 166 17.33 4.37 5.19
N ASN A 167 17.54 5.22 6.19
CA ASN A 167 18.43 4.93 7.32
C ASN A 167 17.94 3.75 8.18
N ASN A 168 16.63 3.52 8.23
CA ASN A 168 16.01 2.46 9.01
C ASN A 168 15.88 1.14 8.22
N LEU A 169 16.05 1.19 6.89
CA LEU A 169 16.03 -0.01 6.06
C LEU A 169 17.37 -0.72 6.17
N LEU A 170 17.36 -1.88 6.84
CA LEU A 170 18.55 -2.67 7.11
C LEU A 170 18.67 -3.83 6.14
N PHE A 171 19.90 -4.26 5.87
CA PHE A 171 20.20 -5.48 5.16
C PHE A 171 19.77 -6.70 5.99
N THR A 172 18.96 -7.58 5.41
CA THR A 172 18.40 -8.79 6.01
C THR A 172 19.04 -10.06 5.44
N ALA A 173 18.67 -11.22 6.01
CA ALA A 173 19.16 -12.52 5.56
C ALA A 173 18.74 -12.85 4.11
N ASP A 174 17.69 -12.21 3.58
CA ASP A 174 17.19 -12.48 2.23
C ASP A 174 18.10 -11.89 1.15
N GLN A 175 18.94 -10.92 1.52
CA GLN A 175 19.95 -10.35 0.64
C GLN A 175 21.34 -10.99 0.85
N ASP A 176 21.45 -12.00 1.72
CA ASP A 176 22.71 -12.71 1.94
C ASP A 176 23.20 -13.42 0.66
N GLY A 177 24.42 -13.09 0.24
CA GLY A 177 25.02 -13.61 -1.00
C GLY A 177 24.72 -12.79 -2.25
N HIS A 178 23.87 -11.76 -2.17
CA HIS A 178 23.74 -10.77 -3.24
C HIS A 178 25.01 -9.93 -3.32
N ASN A 179 25.61 -9.79 -4.50
CA ASN A 179 26.85 -9.04 -4.72
C ASN A 179 26.63 -7.73 -5.49
N THR A 180 25.38 -7.39 -5.81
CA THR A 180 25.02 -6.17 -6.52
C THR A 180 23.77 -5.53 -5.89
N VAL A 181 23.76 -4.20 -5.79
CA VAL A 181 22.59 -3.39 -5.42
C VAL A 181 22.24 -2.48 -6.58
N TYR A 182 20.96 -2.43 -6.93
CA TYR A 182 20.37 -1.52 -7.90
C TYR A 182 19.48 -0.53 -7.15
N VAL A 183 19.55 0.74 -7.53
CA VAL A 183 18.78 1.85 -6.96
C VAL A 183 18.16 2.66 -8.09
N GLN A 184 16.88 2.99 -7.94
CA GLN A 184 16.17 3.94 -8.81
C GLN A 184 15.54 5.03 -7.93
N SER A 185 15.92 6.29 -8.15
CA SER A 185 15.35 7.43 -7.43
C SER A 185 13.99 7.87 -8.01
N TYR A 186 13.18 8.49 -7.16
CA TYR A 186 11.94 9.17 -7.57
C TYR A 186 11.71 10.46 -6.78
N SER A 187 11.36 11.52 -7.50
CA SER A 187 10.81 12.76 -6.94
C SER A 187 9.61 13.25 -7.75
N PRO A 188 8.67 14.00 -7.13
CA PRO A 188 7.54 14.61 -7.83
C PRO A 188 7.98 15.51 -8.99
N GLU A 189 9.11 16.21 -8.82
CA GLU A 189 9.65 17.16 -9.79
C GLU A 189 10.39 16.47 -10.94
N GLN A 190 11.10 15.36 -10.67
CA GLN A 190 11.99 14.73 -11.65
C GLN A 190 11.41 13.42 -12.25
N GLY A 191 10.37 12.85 -11.64
CA GLY A 191 9.84 11.55 -12.03
C GLY A 191 10.76 10.42 -11.57
N LYS A 192 10.70 9.26 -12.26
CA LYS A 192 11.56 8.11 -11.97
C LYS A 192 12.89 8.28 -12.70
N GLY A 193 14.00 8.18 -11.98
CA GLY A 193 15.34 8.10 -12.56
C GLY A 193 15.60 6.76 -13.25
N ASP A 194 16.75 6.64 -13.91
CA ASP A 194 17.22 5.35 -14.42
C ASP A 194 17.74 4.46 -13.28
N TRP A 195 17.77 3.14 -13.50
CA TRP A 195 18.39 2.21 -12.56
C TRP A 195 19.90 2.38 -12.58
N GLN A 196 20.47 2.69 -11.41
CA GLN A 196 21.90 2.75 -11.16
C GLN A 196 22.31 1.56 -10.30
N HIS A 197 23.53 1.06 -10.42
CA HIS A 197 23.97 -0.11 -9.65
C HIS A 197 25.46 -0.08 -9.35
N ASN A 198 25.85 -0.86 -8.34
CA ASN A 198 27.24 -1.14 -8.03
C ASN A 198 27.44 -2.63 -7.74
N ASP A 199 28.51 -3.17 -8.34
CA ASP A 199 28.93 -4.57 -8.22
C ASP A 199 30.05 -4.69 -7.18
N TRP A 200 29.81 -5.34 -6.05
CA TRP A 200 30.82 -5.65 -5.03
C TRP A 200 31.55 -6.97 -5.33
N GLN A 201 31.99 -7.17 -6.57
CA GLN A 201 32.53 -8.46 -7.04
C GLN A 201 33.89 -8.89 -6.44
N GLU A 202 34.67 -7.99 -5.82
CA GLU A 202 36.03 -8.31 -5.37
C GLU A 202 36.16 -8.63 -3.87
N SER A 203 35.05 -8.65 -3.15
CA SER A 203 35.07 -8.50 -1.72
C SER A 203 34.35 -9.71 -1.08
N ARG A 204 35.09 -10.54 -0.32
CA ARG A 204 34.56 -11.64 0.53
C ARG A 204 33.77 -11.11 1.74
N TYR A 205 32.86 -10.18 1.52
CA TYR A 205 32.30 -9.36 2.60
C TYR A 205 30.98 -9.93 3.15
N PHE A 206 30.39 -10.93 2.49
CA PHE A 206 29.25 -11.70 2.99
C PHE A 206 29.69 -12.94 3.79
N ASP A 207 30.65 -12.79 4.71
CA ASP A 207 31.07 -13.89 5.60
C ASP A 207 29.99 -14.08 6.69
N SER A 208 28.98 -14.89 6.38
CA SER A 208 28.08 -15.50 7.36
C SER A 208 28.88 -16.42 8.30
N PRO A 209 28.56 -16.52 9.61
CA PRO A 209 29.33 -17.33 10.56
C PRO A 209 29.53 -18.77 10.06
N GLU A 210 30.79 -19.21 10.03
CA GLU A 210 31.31 -20.45 9.43
C GLU A 210 30.36 -21.66 9.52
N PHE A 211 29.59 -21.91 8.46
CA PHE A 211 29.08 -23.25 8.14
C PHE A 211 30.22 -24.07 7.50
N PRO A 212 30.28 -25.41 7.65
CA PRO A 212 31.34 -26.20 7.04
C PRO A 212 31.38 -26.00 5.51
N GLU A 213 32.42 -25.34 5.01
CA GLU A 213 32.66 -24.87 3.62
C GLU A 213 32.52 -25.92 2.48
N ALA A 214 32.16 -27.17 2.76
CA ALA A 214 32.25 -28.27 1.81
C ALA A 214 31.05 -28.43 0.84
N VAL A 215 30.07 -27.53 0.83
CA VAL A 215 28.75 -27.88 0.26
C VAL A 215 28.14 -26.85 -0.73
N LEU A 216 28.68 -25.65 -0.87
CA LEU A 216 28.03 -24.58 -1.67
C LEU A 216 28.36 -24.53 -3.18
N HIS A 217 29.10 -25.48 -3.74
CA HIS A 217 29.50 -25.40 -5.15
C HIS A 217 29.17 -26.67 -5.97
N SER A 218 27.95 -26.74 -6.51
CA SER A 218 27.65 -27.15 -7.90
C SER A 218 26.17 -27.46 -8.09
N PHE A 219 25.49 -26.77 -9.01
CA PHE A 219 24.21 -27.21 -9.58
C PHE A 219 24.48 -28.01 -10.87
N PRO A 220 24.13 -29.31 -10.95
CA PRO A 220 24.01 -30.00 -12.22
C PRO A 220 22.59 -29.88 -12.77
N SER A 221 22.46 -29.33 -13.98
CA SER A 221 21.22 -29.15 -14.74
C SER A 221 20.68 -30.46 -15.35
N GLN A 222 20.54 -31.52 -14.55
CA GLN A 222 19.87 -32.75 -14.99
C GLN A 222 18.87 -33.28 -13.96
N VAL A 223 17.62 -33.38 -14.43
CA VAL A 223 16.49 -34.08 -13.80
C VAL A 223 16.94 -35.49 -13.39
N MET A 224 17.12 -35.73 -12.08
CA MET A 224 17.35 -37.06 -11.52
C MET A 224 16.12 -37.54 -10.75
N GLN A 225 15.79 -38.81 -10.96
CA GLN A 225 14.64 -39.52 -10.40
C GLN A 225 14.58 -39.48 -8.87
N ALA A 226 13.35 -39.40 -8.36
CA ALA A 226 13.00 -39.53 -6.94
C ALA A 226 13.68 -40.73 -6.27
N ASN A 227 14.26 -40.49 -5.10
CA ASN A 227 14.79 -41.50 -4.20
C ASN A 227 13.65 -41.94 -3.24
N PRO A 228 13.44 -43.23 -2.96
CA PRO A 228 12.20 -43.74 -2.38
C PRO A 228 12.04 -43.63 -0.85
N ASP A 229 12.92 -42.90 -0.15
CA ASP A 229 13.01 -43.00 1.33
C ASP A 229 12.47 -41.77 2.09
N ILE A 230 11.97 -40.74 1.41
CA ILE A 230 11.23 -39.62 2.03
C ILE A 230 9.89 -39.52 1.33
N GLU A 231 8.81 -39.86 2.03
CA GLU A 231 7.45 -39.87 1.49
C GLU A 231 6.74 -38.55 1.81
N PHE A 232 6.26 -37.85 0.79
CA PHE A 232 5.43 -36.66 0.97
C PHE A 232 3.99 -37.05 1.27
N ASN A 233 3.35 -36.31 2.17
CA ASN A 233 1.95 -36.51 2.50
C ASN A 233 1.08 -35.90 1.40
N THR A 234 0.74 -36.71 0.40
CA THR A 234 -0.07 -36.26 -0.76
C THR A 234 -1.54 -36.06 -0.43
N ASP A 235 -1.99 -36.44 0.77
CA ASP A 235 -3.38 -36.36 1.21
C ASP A 235 -3.65 -35.11 2.09
N LEU A 236 -2.63 -34.28 2.34
CA LEU A 236 -2.74 -33.08 3.17
C LEU A 236 -3.29 -31.89 2.40
N ASN A 237 -4.33 -31.24 2.95
CA ASN A 237 -4.75 -29.91 2.51
C ASN A 237 -3.80 -28.86 3.10
N VAL A 238 -3.02 -28.20 2.25
CA VAL A 238 -2.10 -27.14 2.69
C VAL A 238 -2.86 -25.82 2.84
N THR A 239 -2.87 -25.25 4.04
CA THR A 239 -3.51 -23.98 4.37
C THR A 239 -2.48 -23.03 4.99
N ALA A 240 -2.35 -21.83 4.43
CA ALA A 240 -1.44 -20.80 4.94
C ALA A 240 -1.75 -20.46 6.41
N GLY A 241 -0.72 -20.31 7.24
CA GLY A 241 -0.84 -19.98 8.67
C GLY A 241 -1.29 -21.14 9.57
N VAL A 242 -1.74 -22.25 8.98
CA VAL A 242 -2.26 -23.42 9.70
C VAL A 242 -1.35 -24.63 9.51
N THR A 243 -1.03 -24.99 8.26
CA THR A 243 -0.19 -26.14 7.94
C THR A 243 1.28 -25.86 8.23
N THR A 244 1.93 -26.80 8.91
CA THR A 244 3.38 -26.77 9.15
C THR A 244 4.11 -27.59 8.10
N PHE A 245 5.39 -27.27 7.88
CA PHE A 245 6.17 -28.02 6.88
C PHE A 245 6.42 -29.47 7.30
N ASP A 246 6.44 -29.80 8.60
CA ASP A 246 6.54 -31.19 9.08
C ASP A 246 5.40 -32.07 8.56
N GLU A 247 4.17 -31.56 8.55
CA GLU A 247 2.97 -32.30 8.12
C GLU A 247 3.00 -32.69 6.63
N LEU A 248 3.84 -32.02 5.83
CA LEU A 248 4.08 -32.33 4.42
C LEU A 248 4.89 -33.63 4.23
N PHE A 249 5.49 -34.16 5.29
CA PHE A 249 6.28 -35.39 5.28
C PHE A 249 5.53 -36.50 6.04
N THR A 250 5.50 -37.71 5.49
CA THR A 250 4.70 -38.84 6.03
C THR A 250 5.47 -39.66 7.06
N ASP A 251 6.81 -39.57 7.05
CA ASP A 251 7.73 -40.20 7.99
C ASP A 251 9.12 -39.55 7.79
N PRO A 252 9.43 -38.40 8.43
CA PRO A 252 10.75 -37.79 8.28
C PRO A 252 11.81 -38.75 8.81
N ASP A 253 12.68 -39.24 7.92
CA ASP A 253 13.78 -40.14 8.27
C ASP A 253 14.57 -39.52 9.44
N GLU A 254 14.52 -40.16 10.61
CA GLU A 254 15.17 -39.69 11.85
C GLU A 254 16.70 -39.48 11.69
N SER A 255 17.30 -39.97 10.59
CA SER A 255 18.70 -39.72 10.25
C SER A 255 18.96 -38.38 9.54
N VAL A 256 17.91 -37.70 9.05
CA VAL A 256 17.99 -36.35 8.48
C VAL A 256 18.07 -35.33 9.60
N VAL A 257 19.07 -34.47 9.53
CA VAL A 257 19.34 -33.47 10.56
C VAL A 257 18.88 -32.09 10.11
N TRP A 258 18.94 -31.82 8.80
CA TRP A 258 18.58 -30.52 8.22
C TRP A 258 17.82 -30.69 6.90
N TYR A 259 16.89 -29.78 6.65
CA TYR A 259 16.19 -29.61 5.39
C TYR A 259 16.49 -28.23 4.80
N GLN A 260 16.73 -28.14 3.50
CA GLN A 260 16.68 -26.88 2.74
C GLN A 260 15.40 -26.86 1.92
N LEU A 261 14.55 -25.88 2.18
CA LEU A 261 13.23 -25.75 1.57
C LEU A 261 13.23 -24.58 0.59
N TRP A 262 12.69 -24.80 -0.61
CA TRP A 262 12.40 -23.72 -1.54
C TRP A 262 11.05 -23.97 -2.21
N THR A 263 10.33 -22.89 -2.45
CA THR A 263 9.04 -22.93 -3.15
C THR A 263 9.19 -22.15 -4.46
N GLY A 264 8.53 -22.59 -5.51
CA GLY A 264 8.60 -21.90 -6.79
C GLY A 264 7.45 -22.20 -7.73
N LYS A 265 7.46 -21.51 -8.85
CA LYS A 265 6.52 -21.61 -9.96
C LYS A 265 7.23 -22.20 -11.16
N ILE A 266 6.83 -23.40 -11.57
CA ILE A 266 7.18 -24.03 -12.83
C ILE A 266 6.07 -23.78 -13.87
N ASP A 267 6.42 -23.70 -15.15
CA ASP A 267 5.43 -23.60 -16.25
C ASP A 267 4.86 -24.98 -16.63
N ALA A 268 4.01 -24.99 -17.67
CA ALA A 268 3.39 -26.21 -18.19
C ALA A 268 4.39 -27.16 -18.86
N GLU A 269 5.60 -26.69 -19.12
CA GLU A 269 6.71 -27.45 -19.69
C GLU A 269 7.65 -27.98 -18.59
N GLY A 270 7.43 -27.58 -17.33
CA GLY A 270 8.25 -27.94 -16.17
C GLY A 270 9.50 -27.07 -16.02
N GLU A 271 9.61 -25.96 -16.75
CA GLU A 271 10.70 -25.00 -16.59
C GLU A 271 10.40 -24.07 -15.43
N PHE A 272 11.43 -23.80 -14.62
CA PHE A 272 11.30 -22.95 -13.44
C PHE A 272 11.18 -21.48 -13.85
N ILE A 273 10.05 -20.85 -13.52
CA ILE A 273 9.73 -19.46 -13.87
C ILE A 273 10.22 -18.50 -12.78
N LYS A 274 9.95 -18.82 -11.51
CA LYS A 274 10.24 -17.95 -10.35
C LYS A 274 10.19 -18.78 -9.08
N GLY A 275 11.00 -18.49 -8.08
CA GLY A 275 10.78 -19.02 -6.74
C GLY A 275 11.70 -18.38 -5.73
N SER A 276 11.57 -18.78 -4.48
CA SER A 276 12.37 -18.30 -3.37
C SER A 276 12.62 -19.44 -2.38
N PHE A 277 13.71 -19.30 -1.62
CA PHE A 277 13.87 -20.12 -0.42
C PHE A 277 12.76 -19.80 0.57
N VAL A 278 12.39 -20.78 1.38
CA VAL A 278 11.47 -20.54 2.50
C VAL A 278 12.24 -19.78 3.58
N ASP A 279 11.66 -18.72 4.11
CA ASP A 279 12.30 -17.96 5.18
C ASP A 279 12.41 -18.83 6.42
N THR A 280 13.63 -19.05 6.88
CA THR A 280 13.95 -19.97 7.96
C THR A 280 14.96 -19.31 8.90
N PRO A 281 14.96 -19.62 10.20
CA PRO A 281 15.86 -18.99 11.17
C PRO A 281 17.36 -19.16 10.85
N ALA A 282 17.73 -20.22 10.11
CA ALA A 282 19.11 -20.46 9.71
C ALA A 282 19.48 -19.88 8.34
N GLY A 283 18.54 -19.22 7.65
CA GLY A 283 18.74 -18.56 6.36
C GLY A 283 18.77 -19.51 5.16
N ARG A 284 18.50 -18.97 3.96
CA ARG A 284 18.53 -19.68 2.67
C ARG A 284 17.72 -20.99 2.63
N GLY A 285 16.58 -21.05 3.33
CA GLY A 285 15.72 -22.23 3.36
C GLY A 285 16.14 -23.34 4.30
N TRP A 286 17.26 -23.22 5.01
CA TRP A 286 17.74 -24.28 5.90
C TRP A 286 17.02 -24.28 7.24
N ILE A 287 16.54 -25.44 7.67
CA ILE A 287 15.88 -25.66 8.95
C ILE A 287 16.29 -27.01 9.55
N GLU A 288 16.48 -27.09 10.86
CA GLU A 288 16.70 -28.37 11.55
C GLU A 288 15.44 -29.23 11.41
N ALA A 289 15.61 -30.54 11.23
CA ALA A 289 14.49 -31.47 11.14
C ALA A 289 13.54 -31.36 12.35
N SER A 290 14.08 -31.12 13.55
CA SER A 290 13.29 -30.90 14.77
C SER A 290 12.50 -29.61 14.79
N ASP A 291 12.86 -28.63 13.96
CA ASP A 291 12.26 -27.30 13.95
C ASP A 291 11.22 -27.16 12.82
N LEU A 292 11.05 -28.16 11.96
CA LEU A 292 10.05 -28.16 10.88
C LEU A 292 8.62 -27.93 11.37
N GLU A 293 8.27 -28.42 12.56
CA GLU A 293 6.95 -28.22 13.18
C GLU A 293 6.67 -26.74 13.52
N THR A 294 7.73 -25.93 13.63
CA THR A 294 7.61 -24.49 13.95
C THR A 294 7.42 -23.63 12.71
N LEU A 295 7.70 -24.18 11.52
CA LEU A 295 7.67 -23.45 10.27
C LEU A 295 6.31 -23.62 9.60
N LYS A 296 5.54 -22.53 9.56
CA LYS A 296 4.23 -22.49 8.91
C LYS A 296 4.34 -22.12 7.43
N VAL A 297 3.49 -22.72 6.61
CA VAL A 297 3.31 -22.29 5.21
C VAL A 297 2.66 -20.90 5.22
N THR A 298 3.19 -19.94 4.47
CA THR A 298 2.65 -18.56 4.39
C THR A 298 1.87 -18.39 3.10
N ALA A 299 1.08 -17.32 2.97
CA ALA A 299 0.32 -17.02 1.75
C ALA A 299 1.22 -16.95 0.51
N ALA A 300 2.42 -16.38 0.64
CA ALA A 300 3.41 -16.30 -0.43
C ALA A 300 3.88 -17.69 -0.92
N HIS A 301 3.90 -18.69 -0.03
CA HIS A 301 4.25 -20.06 -0.39
C HIS A 301 3.12 -20.80 -1.12
N VAL A 302 1.85 -20.40 -0.94
CA VAL A 302 0.70 -21.07 -1.57
C VAL A 302 0.51 -20.65 -3.03
N ASP A 303 1.04 -19.49 -3.42
CA ASP A 303 1.05 -19.02 -4.82
C ASP A 303 2.10 -19.74 -5.70
N HIS A 304 2.93 -20.58 -5.09
CA HIS A 304 3.94 -21.39 -5.75
C HIS A 304 3.40 -22.77 -6.10
N ASN A 305 3.77 -23.27 -7.29
CA ASN A 305 3.26 -24.52 -7.84
C ASN A 305 4.27 -25.69 -7.80
N SER A 306 5.37 -25.52 -7.07
CA SER A 306 6.42 -26.51 -6.83
C SER A 306 7.04 -26.29 -5.44
N LEU A 307 7.38 -27.40 -4.78
CA LEU A 307 8.17 -27.45 -3.56
C LEU A 307 9.40 -28.31 -3.82
N GLY A 308 10.55 -27.77 -3.52
CA GLY A 308 11.78 -28.53 -3.51
C GLY A 308 12.34 -28.66 -2.10
N VAL A 309 12.96 -29.81 -1.86
CA VAL A 309 13.51 -30.15 -0.55
C VAL A 309 14.90 -30.77 -0.74
N LYS A 310 15.92 -30.21 -0.12
CA LYS A 310 17.22 -30.87 0.06
C LYS A 310 17.29 -31.38 1.47
N ALA A 311 17.56 -32.66 1.65
CA ALA A 311 17.80 -33.22 2.97
C ALA A 311 19.31 -33.38 3.19
N TRP A 312 19.81 -33.03 4.37
CA TRP A 312 21.17 -33.30 4.79
C TRP A 312 21.19 -34.18 6.04
N SER A 313 22.10 -35.15 6.03
CA SER A 313 22.39 -36.01 7.18
C SER A 313 23.90 -36.18 7.34
N GLU A 314 24.36 -36.41 8.57
CA GLU A 314 25.77 -36.72 8.85
C GLU A 314 26.23 -38.01 8.15
N GLU A 315 25.35 -39.00 8.03
CA GLU A 315 25.67 -40.31 7.46
C GLU A 315 25.74 -40.29 5.93
N HIS A 316 24.95 -39.42 5.27
CA HIS A 316 24.76 -39.50 3.82
C HIS A 316 25.02 -38.21 3.04
N GLY A 317 25.35 -37.09 3.68
CA GLY A 317 25.60 -35.80 3.02
C GLY A 317 24.32 -35.15 2.46
N ILE A 318 24.46 -34.19 1.53
CA ILE A 318 23.32 -33.58 0.84
C ILE A 318 22.69 -34.58 -0.13
N ARG A 319 21.36 -34.65 -0.08
CA ARG A 319 20.52 -35.32 -1.06
C ARG A 319 19.51 -34.32 -1.62
N ASP A 320 19.52 -34.14 -2.94
CA ASP A 320 18.58 -33.27 -3.64
C ASP A 320 17.30 -34.03 -3.99
N MET A 321 16.14 -33.42 -3.75
CA MET A 321 14.85 -33.90 -4.25
C MET A 321 14.06 -32.72 -4.83
N GLN A 322 13.45 -32.96 -5.99
CA GLN A 322 12.54 -32.03 -6.64
C GLN A 322 11.21 -32.72 -6.87
N PHE A 323 10.12 -32.08 -6.44
CA PHE A 323 8.79 -32.46 -6.86
C PHE A 323 8.40 -31.63 -8.07
N ASN A 324 8.44 -32.24 -9.26
CA ASN A 324 8.07 -31.61 -10.52
C ASN A 324 6.96 -32.43 -11.18
N ASP A 325 5.73 -31.91 -11.25
CA ASP A 325 4.73 -32.37 -12.22
C ASP A 325 4.49 -31.25 -13.25
N PRO A 326 5.15 -31.28 -14.42
CA PRO A 326 5.01 -30.23 -15.43
C PRO A 326 3.60 -30.10 -15.99
N ASP A 327 2.80 -31.18 -15.93
CA ASP A 327 1.42 -31.17 -16.43
C ASP A 327 0.41 -30.69 -15.36
N LYS A 328 0.86 -30.42 -14.12
CA LYS A 328 -0.03 -30.08 -12.99
C LYS A 328 0.56 -29.04 -12.04
N PRO A 329 -0.01 -27.83 -11.98
CA PRO A 329 0.40 -26.86 -10.98
C PRO A 329 -0.09 -27.28 -9.57
N PHE A 330 0.74 -27.11 -8.53
CA PHE A 330 0.27 -26.97 -7.14
C PHE A 330 -0.62 -25.72 -7.07
N THR A 331 -1.92 -25.91 -7.18
CA THR A 331 -2.92 -24.91 -6.82
C THR A 331 -3.98 -25.57 -5.95
N ILE A 332 -4.54 -24.81 -5.02
CA ILE A 332 -5.74 -25.17 -4.24
C ILE A 332 -6.88 -25.67 -5.16
N ASP A 333 -6.91 -25.20 -6.42
CA ASP A 333 -7.91 -25.59 -7.41
C ASP A 333 -7.69 -26.98 -8.03
N LEU A 334 -6.47 -27.52 -8.05
CA LEU A 334 -6.18 -28.82 -8.69
C LEU A 334 -6.31 -30.03 -7.75
N LEU A 335 -6.23 -29.83 -6.42
CA LEU A 335 -6.60 -30.87 -5.47
C LEU A 335 -8.11 -31.22 -5.56
N ASN A 336 -8.91 -30.31 -6.11
CA ASN A 336 -10.32 -30.56 -6.44
C ASN A 336 -10.53 -31.24 -7.81
N ALA A 337 -9.53 -31.26 -8.70
CA ALA A 337 -9.66 -31.80 -10.05
C ALA A 337 -9.06 -33.22 -10.22
N GLU A 338 -8.09 -33.62 -9.39
CA GLU A 338 -7.44 -34.95 -9.54
C GLU A 338 -8.23 -36.13 -8.93
N LEU A 339 -9.39 -35.85 -8.34
CA LEU A 339 -10.39 -36.86 -8.00
C LEU A 339 -11.19 -37.36 -9.23
N GLU A 340 -10.96 -36.85 -10.44
CA GLU A 340 -11.71 -37.25 -11.64
C GLU A 340 -11.20 -38.51 -12.39
N LEU A 341 -10.08 -39.15 -12.01
CA LEU A 341 -9.51 -40.24 -12.82
C LEU A 341 -9.24 -41.58 -12.13
N GLN A 342 -10.07 -41.96 -11.14
CA GLN A 342 -10.33 -43.37 -10.85
C GLN A 342 -11.83 -43.71 -10.80
N GLY A 343 -12.49 -43.57 -11.96
CA GLY A 343 -13.46 -44.58 -12.40
C GLY A 343 -14.73 -44.78 -11.57
N LEU A 344 -15.32 -43.74 -10.97
CA LEU A 344 -16.72 -43.71 -10.57
C LEU A 344 -17.23 -42.27 -10.72
N ARG A 345 -18.04 -42.03 -11.77
CA ARG A 345 -18.62 -40.73 -12.07
C ARG A 345 -19.66 -40.32 -11.03
N TRP A 346 -19.33 -39.40 -10.15
CA TRP A 346 -20.28 -38.51 -9.46
C TRP A 346 -19.60 -37.14 -9.32
N LYS A 347 -20.10 -36.14 -10.07
CA LYS A 347 -19.64 -34.74 -10.00
C LYS A 347 -20.50 -34.03 -8.95
N CYS A 348 -19.87 -33.54 -7.89
CA CYS A 348 -20.51 -32.65 -6.93
C CYS A 348 -19.69 -31.35 -6.89
N GLN A 349 -20.25 -30.25 -7.38
CA GLN A 349 -19.67 -28.91 -7.38
C GLN A 349 -20.41 -28.01 -6.37
N GLY A 350 -19.65 -27.47 -5.41
CA GLY A 350 -19.74 -26.15 -4.75
C GLY A 350 -20.95 -25.77 -3.88
N ILE A 351 -20.62 -25.30 -2.67
CA ILE A 351 -21.40 -24.45 -1.75
C ILE A 351 -20.64 -23.09 -1.71
N ASP A 352 -21.32 -21.94 -1.77
CA ASP A 352 -20.67 -20.64 -2.10
C ASP A 352 -21.01 -19.49 -1.11
N PHE A 353 -19.96 -18.87 -0.57
CA PHE A 353 -19.87 -17.62 0.24
C PHE A 353 -20.43 -17.59 1.69
N CYS A 354 -19.53 -17.27 2.63
CA CYS A 354 -19.81 -16.70 3.95
C CYS A 354 -19.20 -15.29 3.99
N THR A 355 -19.87 -14.34 4.65
CA THR A 355 -19.30 -13.01 4.92
C THR A 355 -19.36 -12.75 6.42
N VAL A 356 -18.20 -12.54 7.04
CA VAL A 356 -18.09 -12.00 8.38
C VAL A 356 -17.81 -10.49 8.26
N PRO A 357 -18.55 -9.61 8.96
CA PRO A 357 -18.21 -8.19 8.95
C PRO A 357 -16.83 -7.97 9.59
N VAL A 358 -15.99 -7.18 8.90
CA VAL A 358 -14.55 -6.97 9.22
C VAL A 358 -14.32 -6.11 10.47
N GLU A 359 -15.34 -5.37 10.93
CA GLU A 359 -15.23 -4.48 12.10
C GLU A 359 -16.44 -4.70 13.03
N VAL A 360 -16.20 -5.26 14.22
CA VAL A 360 -17.20 -5.42 15.28
C VAL A 360 -16.60 -4.94 16.59
N ALA A 361 -17.32 -4.14 17.37
CA ALA A 361 -16.85 -3.70 18.68
C ALA A 361 -17.32 -4.65 19.79
N ALA A 362 -16.52 -4.83 20.84
CA ALA A 362 -16.96 -5.59 22.03
C ALA A 362 -18.26 -5.00 22.59
N GLY A 363 -19.26 -5.83 22.87
CA GLY A 363 -20.60 -5.41 23.26
C GLY A 363 -21.57 -5.14 22.10
N GLU A 364 -21.16 -5.37 20.85
CA GLU A 364 -22.03 -5.37 19.68
C GLU A 364 -22.42 -6.79 19.23
N LYS A 365 -23.45 -6.89 18.39
CA LYS A 365 -23.86 -8.17 17.80
C LYS A 365 -23.06 -8.45 16.53
N LEU A 366 -22.24 -9.50 16.55
CA LEU A 366 -21.68 -10.09 15.35
C LEU A 366 -22.81 -10.76 14.57
N ASN A 367 -23.04 -10.33 13.32
CA ASN A 367 -23.95 -11.01 12.41
C ASN A 367 -23.12 -11.79 11.38
N VAL A 368 -23.12 -13.11 11.48
CA VAL A 368 -22.52 -14.01 10.49
C VAL A 368 -23.62 -14.42 9.51
N THR A 369 -23.47 -13.99 8.26
CA THR A 369 -24.41 -14.35 7.20
C THR A 369 -23.70 -15.13 6.11
N GLY A 370 -24.37 -16.13 5.56
CA GLY A 370 -23.86 -16.86 4.41
C GLY A 370 -24.98 -17.53 3.65
N THR A 371 -24.62 -18.05 2.49
CA THR A 371 -25.56 -18.66 1.56
C THR A 371 -25.09 -20.08 1.25
N LEU A 372 -25.90 -21.08 1.56
CA LEU A 372 -25.65 -22.45 1.15
C LEU A 372 -26.34 -22.70 -0.18
N ALA A 373 -25.60 -22.80 -1.28
CA ALA A 373 -26.15 -23.08 -2.60
C ALA A 373 -25.84 -24.51 -3.04
N ALA A 374 -26.86 -25.22 -3.54
CA ALA A 374 -26.64 -26.45 -4.30
C ALA A 374 -26.46 -26.06 -5.78
N LEU A 375 -25.23 -26.05 -6.28
CA LEU A 375 -24.97 -25.61 -7.65
C LEU A 375 -25.46 -26.65 -8.68
N ASN A 376 -25.99 -26.14 -9.79
CA ASN A 376 -26.87 -26.87 -10.72
C ASN A 376 -26.18 -27.87 -11.67
N ASP A 377 -24.87 -28.10 -11.51
CA ASP A 377 -24.04 -28.73 -12.54
C ASP A 377 -23.70 -30.22 -12.26
N GLY A 378 -24.69 -30.98 -11.78
CA GLY A 378 -24.64 -32.45 -11.77
C GLY A 378 -25.02 -33.16 -10.46
N LEU A 379 -25.29 -32.39 -9.40
CA LEU A 379 -25.78 -32.90 -8.11
C LEU A 379 -27.29 -33.20 -8.17
N ALA A 380 -27.71 -34.29 -7.51
CA ALA A 380 -29.08 -34.40 -7.02
C ALA A 380 -29.26 -33.41 -5.85
N ASP A 381 -30.50 -33.16 -5.43
CA ASP A 381 -30.80 -32.30 -4.28
C ASP A 381 -29.88 -32.64 -3.08
N ALA A 382 -29.34 -31.64 -2.37
CA ALA A 382 -28.51 -31.89 -1.19
C ALA A 382 -29.41 -32.37 -0.06
N GLU A 383 -29.14 -33.56 0.49
CA GLU A 383 -29.97 -34.22 1.52
C GLU A 383 -29.29 -34.10 2.89
N ASP A 384 -30.09 -33.85 3.93
CA ASP A 384 -29.67 -33.78 5.33
C ASP A 384 -28.47 -32.84 5.53
N VAL A 385 -28.69 -31.56 5.20
CA VAL A 385 -27.65 -30.53 5.27
C VAL A 385 -27.46 -30.08 6.72
N ASP A 386 -26.26 -30.35 7.24
CA ASP A 386 -25.78 -29.84 8.50
C ASP A 386 -24.94 -28.58 8.26
N PHE A 387 -25.07 -27.62 9.17
CA PHE A 387 -24.32 -26.39 9.24
C PHE A 387 -23.78 -26.21 10.66
N SER A 388 -22.50 -25.92 10.79
CA SER A 388 -21.83 -25.59 12.05
C SER A 388 -21.05 -24.30 11.90
N LEU A 389 -21.14 -23.43 12.89
CA LEU A 389 -20.34 -22.22 13.08
C LEU A 389 -19.61 -22.35 14.42
N VAL A 390 -18.30 -22.26 14.39
CA VAL A 390 -17.44 -22.21 15.57
C VAL A 390 -16.72 -20.87 15.55
N ILE A 391 -16.73 -20.15 16.67
CA ILE A 391 -15.91 -18.96 16.87
C ILE A 391 -14.79 -19.32 17.85
N LEU A 392 -13.56 -19.10 17.40
CA LEU A 392 -12.34 -19.32 18.16
C LEU A 392 -11.75 -17.96 18.58
N ASP A 393 -11.16 -17.89 19.78
CA ASP A 393 -10.32 -16.76 20.17
C ASP A 393 -8.92 -16.81 19.53
N ALA A 394 -8.06 -15.86 19.89
CA ALA A 394 -6.68 -15.77 19.41
C ALA A 394 -5.80 -16.97 19.81
N ASP A 395 -6.15 -17.66 20.89
CA ASP A 395 -5.45 -18.86 21.38
C ASP A 395 -6.00 -20.14 20.71
N GLY A 396 -7.05 -20.04 19.90
CA GLY A 396 -7.72 -21.15 19.23
C GLY A 396 -8.72 -21.89 20.12
N GLU A 397 -9.09 -21.33 21.27
CA GLU A 397 -10.09 -21.89 22.17
C GLU A 397 -11.51 -21.55 21.67
N VAL A 398 -12.44 -22.49 21.85
CA VAL A 398 -13.82 -22.32 21.39
C VAL A 398 -14.57 -21.39 22.32
N GLU A 399 -14.81 -20.17 21.86
CA GLU A 399 -15.62 -19.16 22.55
C GLU A 399 -17.10 -19.39 22.30
N HIS A 400 -17.45 -19.84 21.09
CA HIS A 400 -18.84 -20.08 20.74
C HIS A 400 -19.00 -21.16 19.68
N GLU A 401 -20.05 -21.98 19.81
CA GLU A 401 -20.38 -23.03 18.86
C GLU A 401 -21.88 -23.04 18.58
N PHE A 402 -22.23 -23.17 17.31
CA PHE A 402 -23.61 -23.19 16.86
C PHE A 402 -23.77 -24.18 15.71
N THR A 403 -24.63 -25.18 15.88
CA THR A 403 -24.96 -26.15 14.82
C THR A 403 -26.44 -26.08 14.50
N ILE A 404 -26.77 -25.93 13.22
CA ILE A 404 -28.09 -26.18 12.66
C ILE A 404 -28.01 -27.51 11.93
N SER A 405 -28.84 -28.46 12.35
CA SER A 405 -29.12 -29.66 11.59
C SER A 405 -30.57 -29.56 11.16
N GLU A 406 -30.82 -29.46 9.86
CA GLU A 406 -32.17 -29.55 9.33
C GLU A 406 -32.42 -30.99 8.87
N ASP A 407 -32.64 -31.88 9.84
CA ASP A 407 -33.13 -33.25 9.61
C ASP A 407 -34.43 -33.17 8.77
N ASP A 408 -34.41 -33.71 7.55
CA ASP A 408 -35.47 -33.72 6.52
C ASP A 408 -35.52 -32.53 5.53
N ASP A 409 -34.65 -31.51 5.61
CA ASP A 409 -34.62 -30.45 4.58
C ASP A 409 -33.64 -30.76 3.45
N PHE A 410 -34.17 -30.68 2.23
CA PHE A 410 -33.41 -30.85 1.00
C PHE A 410 -33.18 -29.49 0.35
N ILE A 411 -31.96 -29.18 -0.06
CA ILE A 411 -31.67 -27.99 -0.88
C ILE A 411 -31.73 -28.43 -2.35
N PRO A 412 -32.76 -28.03 -3.13
CA PRO A 412 -32.88 -28.48 -4.50
C PRO A 412 -31.71 -28.00 -5.35
N ALA A 413 -31.32 -28.78 -6.35
CA ALA A 413 -30.31 -28.35 -7.31
C ALA A 413 -30.67 -26.97 -7.93
N GLY A 414 -29.72 -26.04 -7.89
CA GLY A 414 -29.88 -24.66 -8.35
C GLY A 414 -30.59 -23.72 -7.38
N ARG A 415 -30.78 -24.14 -6.13
CA ARG A 415 -31.33 -23.29 -5.05
C ARG A 415 -30.26 -23.00 -4.02
N SER A 416 -30.53 -21.95 -3.26
CA SER A 416 -29.73 -21.57 -2.12
C SER A 416 -30.61 -21.32 -0.89
N VAL A 417 -30.01 -21.51 0.27
CA VAL A 417 -30.57 -21.21 1.58
C VAL A 417 -29.65 -20.20 2.24
N ASP A 418 -30.20 -19.05 2.62
CA ASP A 418 -29.45 -18.04 3.36
C ASP A 418 -29.58 -18.33 4.86
N PHE A 419 -28.48 -18.28 5.58
CA PHE A 419 -28.47 -18.29 7.04
C PHE A 419 -27.99 -16.94 7.57
N ASN A 420 -28.53 -16.57 8.73
CA ASN A 420 -28.14 -15.38 9.45
C ASN A 420 -28.07 -15.73 10.93
N TYR A 421 -26.85 -15.71 11.46
CA TYR A 421 -26.57 -15.96 12.86
C TYR A 421 -26.13 -14.68 13.55
N ALA A 422 -26.71 -14.38 14.70
CA ALA A 422 -26.33 -13.22 15.50
C ALA A 422 -25.78 -13.67 16.86
N TRP A 423 -24.52 -13.34 17.13
CA TRP A 423 -23.82 -13.60 18.38
C TRP A 423 -23.47 -12.28 19.09
N TYR A 424 -23.39 -12.28 20.41
CA TYR A 424 -23.01 -11.10 21.19
C TYR A 424 -21.61 -11.32 21.75
N ILE A 425 -20.65 -10.52 21.30
CA ILE A 425 -19.25 -10.66 21.73
C ILE A 425 -19.03 -9.77 22.93
N GLU A 426 -18.58 -10.32 24.06
CA GLU A 426 -18.40 -9.55 25.29
C GLU A 426 -16.97 -9.01 25.44
N GLU A 427 -15.98 -9.73 24.94
CA GLU A 427 -14.57 -9.41 25.13
C GLU A 427 -13.94 -8.92 23.82
N PRO A 428 -13.02 -7.96 23.89
CA PRO A 428 -12.20 -7.58 22.73
C PRO A 428 -11.09 -8.59 22.48
N GLY A 429 -10.63 -8.66 21.26
CA GLY A 429 -9.54 -9.55 20.87
C GLY A 429 -9.61 -9.94 19.40
N ASP A 430 -8.68 -10.77 18.98
CA ASP A 430 -8.72 -11.39 17.66
C ASP A 430 -9.52 -12.68 17.73
N TYR A 431 -10.37 -12.89 16.74
CA TYR A 431 -11.26 -14.04 16.65
C TYR A 431 -11.19 -14.68 15.26
N THR A 432 -11.56 -15.95 15.20
CA THR A 432 -11.67 -16.71 13.95
C THR A 432 -13.04 -17.36 13.88
N ALA A 433 -13.81 -17.06 12.83
CA ALA A 433 -15.07 -17.72 12.55
C ALA A 433 -14.85 -18.89 11.58
N GLU A 434 -15.04 -20.11 12.05
CA GLU A 434 -15.01 -21.32 11.24
C GLU A 434 -16.43 -21.80 10.94
N VAL A 435 -16.78 -21.83 9.66
CA VAL A 435 -18.06 -22.31 9.16
C VAL A 435 -17.84 -23.64 8.47
N THR A 436 -18.49 -24.70 8.95
CA THR A 436 -18.50 -26.02 8.32
C THR A 436 -19.91 -26.36 7.86
N SER A 437 -20.08 -26.85 6.65
CA SER A 437 -21.33 -27.45 6.19
C SER A 437 -21.08 -28.84 5.62
N SER A 438 -21.98 -29.78 5.90
CA SER A 438 -21.96 -31.13 5.34
C SER A 438 -23.35 -31.53 4.87
N ALA A 439 -23.43 -32.45 3.93
CA ALA A 439 -24.68 -33.09 3.53
C ALA A 439 -24.39 -34.57 3.29
N ASP A 440 -25.38 -35.44 3.49
CA ASP A 440 -25.19 -36.90 3.40
C ASP A 440 -24.66 -37.36 2.03
N ASN A 441 -25.00 -36.61 0.98
CA ASN A 441 -24.63 -36.88 -0.41
C ASN A 441 -23.61 -35.87 -0.98
N ALA A 442 -23.01 -35.02 -0.16
CA ALA A 442 -22.00 -34.05 -0.57
C ALA A 442 -20.75 -34.09 0.34
N ARG A 443 -19.62 -33.60 -0.17
CA ARG A 443 -18.42 -33.41 0.65
C ARG A 443 -18.65 -32.24 1.60
N SER A 444 -18.13 -32.33 2.82
CA SER A 444 -18.12 -31.20 3.73
C SER A 444 -17.28 -30.06 3.17
N VAL A 445 -17.75 -28.83 3.38
CA VAL A 445 -17.06 -27.58 3.03
C VAL A 445 -16.77 -26.84 4.33
N GLN A 446 -15.56 -26.31 4.47
CA GLN A 446 -15.16 -25.48 5.60
C GLN A 446 -14.60 -24.16 5.10
N ILE A 447 -15.00 -23.06 5.73
CA ILE A 447 -14.51 -21.70 5.49
C ILE A 447 -14.06 -21.15 6.84
N SER A 448 -12.94 -20.42 6.86
CA SER A 448 -12.43 -19.75 8.05
C SER A 448 -12.15 -18.28 7.73
N GLU A 449 -12.61 -17.37 8.59
CA GLU A 449 -12.43 -15.93 8.42
C GLU A 449 -11.99 -15.30 9.76
N HIS A 450 -10.87 -14.55 9.71
CA HIS A 450 -10.34 -13.82 10.86
C HIS A 450 -10.97 -12.43 10.96
N PHE A 451 -11.28 -12.01 12.18
CA PHE A 451 -11.76 -10.65 12.46
C PHE A 451 -11.28 -10.18 13.83
N THR A 452 -11.06 -8.87 13.95
CA THR A 452 -10.66 -8.25 15.22
C THR A 452 -11.86 -7.56 15.84
N VAL A 453 -12.07 -7.82 17.13
CA VAL A 453 -13.06 -7.15 17.96
C VAL A 453 -12.33 -6.09 18.76
N GLU A 454 -12.53 -4.84 18.38
CA GLU A 454 -11.88 -3.73 19.06
C GLU A 454 -12.36 -3.62 20.50
N HIS A 455 -11.45 -3.20 21.39
CA HIS A 455 -11.80 -2.77 22.74
C HIS A 455 -12.75 -1.59 22.64
N GLN A 456 -14.04 -1.89 22.79
CA GLN A 456 -15.03 -0.86 23.02
C GLN A 456 -14.83 -0.41 24.46
N GLU A 457 -14.10 0.69 24.66
CA GLU A 457 -14.06 1.31 25.98
C GLU A 457 -15.52 1.61 26.39
N PRO A 458 -16.00 1.02 27.49
CA PRO A 458 -17.38 1.21 27.91
C PRO A 458 -17.58 2.69 28.23
N GLY A 459 -18.35 3.38 27.39
CA GLY A 459 -18.55 4.82 27.59
C GLY A 459 -19.49 5.52 26.63
N LEU A 460 -19.25 6.81 26.45
CA LEU A 460 -20.01 7.68 25.56
C LEU A 460 -19.47 7.56 24.13
N ARG A 461 -20.31 7.64 23.11
CA ARG A 461 -19.87 7.62 21.71
C ARG A 461 -20.62 8.64 20.89
N PHE A 462 -19.90 9.39 20.05
CA PHE A 462 -20.51 10.20 19.02
C PHE A 462 -20.95 9.33 17.83
N GLN A 463 -22.22 9.46 17.45
CA GLN A 463 -22.86 8.86 16.29
C GLN A 463 -23.34 9.97 15.35
N GLU A 464 -23.30 9.72 14.04
CA GLU A 464 -23.90 10.61 13.04
C GLU A 464 -23.41 12.07 13.10
N LEU A 465 -22.12 12.28 13.42
CA LEU A 465 -21.54 13.62 13.47
C LEU A 465 -21.60 14.30 12.09
N GLU A 466 -22.19 15.48 12.07
CA GLU A 466 -22.34 16.30 10.88
C GLU A 466 -21.85 17.73 11.15
N TRP A 467 -20.97 18.21 10.28
CA TRP A 467 -20.48 19.58 10.32
C TRP A 467 -21.11 20.35 9.18
N THR A 468 -21.83 21.43 9.51
CA THR A 468 -22.46 22.32 8.53
C THR A 468 -22.02 23.75 8.75
N SER A 469 -22.00 24.53 7.68
CA SER A 469 -21.75 25.97 7.68
C SER A 469 -22.72 26.59 6.72
N ASN A 470 -23.47 27.60 7.17
CA ASN A 470 -24.60 28.17 6.43
C ASN A 470 -25.59 27.10 5.89
N GLY A 471 -25.79 26.01 6.64
CA GLY A 471 -26.68 24.90 6.27
C GLY A 471 -26.20 23.99 5.14
N LYS A 472 -24.93 24.08 4.73
CA LYS A 472 -24.31 23.13 3.78
C LYS A 472 -23.42 22.14 4.54
N LYS A 473 -23.47 20.86 4.18
CA LYS A 473 -22.61 19.81 4.75
C LYS A 473 -21.18 19.93 4.25
N PHE A 474 -20.21 19.68 5.13
CA PHE A 474 -18.79 19.64 4.78
C PHE A 474 -18.19 18.25 4.93
N ASN A 475 -17.73 17.67 3.82
CA ASN A 475 -17.05 16.38 3.82
C ASN A 475 -15.51 16.51 3.76
N THR A 476 -14.95 17.68 3.42
CA THR A 476 -13.49 17.92 3.26
C THR A 476 -13.09 19.34 3.70
N ASN A 477 -11.78 19.65 3.69
CA ASN A 477 -11.15 20.93 4.06
C ASN A 477 -11.72 22.12 3.28
N HIS A 478 -12.87 22.62 3.71
CA HIS A 478 -13.45 23.86 3.21
C HIS A 478 -12.96 25.03 4.05
N GLY A 479 -12.58 26.11 3.37
CA GLY A 479 -12.24 27.35 4.06
C GLY A 479 -13.50 28.01 4.60
N LEU A 480 -13.57 28.27 5.90
CA LEU A 480 -14.64 29.05 6.52
C LEU A 480 -14.41 30.54 6.26
N GLU A 481 -15.45 31.30 5.94
CA GLU A 481 -15.34 32.75 5.90
C GLU A 481 -15.46 33.34 7.32
N VAL A 482 -14.88 34.51 7.54
CA VAL A 482 -15.06 35.26 8.78
C VAL A 482 -16.53 35.68 8.96
N GLY A 483 -17.07 35.44 10.15
CA GLY A 483 -18.46 35.70 10.48
C GLY A 483 -19.42 34.60 9.99
N GLU A 484 -18.88 33.51 9.45
CA GLU A 484 -19.66 32.34 9.08
C GLU A 484 -20.03 31.52 10.34
N GLU A 485 -21.29 31.09 10.42
CA GLU A 485 -21.76 30.19 11.49
C GLU A 485 -21.48 28.74 11.08
N LEU A 486 -20.65 28.08 11.86
CA LEU A 486 -20.39 26.65 11.81
C LEU A 486 -21.26 25.96 12.87
N THR A 487 -22.01 24.96 12.45
CA THR A 487 -22.86 24.13 13.31
C THR A 487 -22.36 22.69 13.27
N VAL A 488 -22.10 22.10 14.44
CA VAL A 488 -21.89 20.67 14.61
C VAL A 488 -23.16 20.06 15.21
N SER A 489 -23.70 19.06 14.55
CA SER A 489 -24.82 18.27 15.05
C SER A 489 -24.47 16.79 15.05
N GLY A 490 -25.18 16.03 15.85
CA GLY A 490 -24.96 14.59 15.94
C GLY A 490 -25.74 13.98 17.09
N LYS A 491 -25.40 12.74 17.41
CA LYS A 491 -26.05 11.95 18.44
C LYS A 491 -24.99 11.39 19.37
N LEU A 492 -25.04 11.77 20.64
CA LEU A 492 -24.23 11.15 21.69
C LEU A 492 -24.97 9.92 22.22
N ALA A 493 -24.35 8.76 22.27
CA ALA A 493 -24.95 7.53 22.79
C ALA A 493 -24.15 6.98 23.97
N ALA A 494 -24.84 6.53 25.02
CA ALA A 494 -24.25 5.72 26.07
C ALA A 494 -24.38 4.25 25.68
N LEU A 495 -23.25 3.56 25.52
CA LEU A 495 -23.23 2.20 24.98
C LEU A 495 -23.89 1.20 25.95
N GLU A 496 -24.57 0.17 25.41
CA GLU A 496 -25.31 -0.83 26.23
C GLU A 496 -24.38 -1.66 27.15
N GLY A 497 -23.09 -1.77 26.83
CA GLY A 497 -22.08 -2.44 27.67
C GLY A 497 -21.78 -1.74 29.00
N TYR A 498 -22.29 -0.52 29.21
CA TYR A 498 -22.07 0.24 30.43
C TYR A 498 -22.93 -0.33 31.59
N ARG A 499 -22.33 -0.64 32.75
CA ARG A 499 -23.07 -1.24 33.90
C ARG A 499 -23.74 -0.20 34.80
N GLU A 500 -23.28 1.03 34.78
CA GLU A 500 -23.79 2.14 35.59
C GLU A 500 -24.45 3.20 34.68
N ASN A 501 -24.86 4.36 35.18
CA ASN A 501 -25.29 5.46 34.30
C ASN A 501 -24.09 6.38 34.10
N ALA A 502 -23.92 6.98 32.93
CA ALA A 502 -22.99 8.10 32.79
C ALA A 502 -23.58 9.30 33.54
N GLU A 503 -22.95 9.74 34.63
CA GLU A 503 -23.45 10.80 35.50
C GLU A 503 -22.94 12.17 35.04
N ASP A 504 -23.82 13.18 35.09
CA ASP A 504 -23.48 14.58 34.80
C ASP A 504 -22.77 14.80 33.44
N VAL A 505 -23.27 14.16 32.37
CA VAL A 505 -22.68 14.27 31.04
C VAL A 505 -22.69 15.73 30.54
N GLU A 506 -21.53 16.25 30.16
CA GLU A 506 -21.31 17.58 29.58
C GLU A 506 -20.71 17.48 28.18
N LEU A 507 -21.32 18.17 27.22
CA LEU A 507 -20.81 18.35 25.86
C LEU A 507 -20.17 19.71 25.73
N ASN A 508 -18.91 19.74 25.29
CA ASN A 508 -18.11 20.95 25.17
C ASN A 508 -17.59 21.08 23.73
N LEU A 509 -17.86 22.22 23.09
CA LEU A 509 -17.19 22.58 21.84
C LEU A 509 -15.94 23.42 22.17
N VAL A 510 -14.78 22.80 22.01
CA VAL A 510 -13.46 23.36 22.32
C VAL A 510 -12.83 23.88 21.04
N ILE A 511 -12.46 25.15 21.01
CA ILE A 511 -11.86 25.77 19.83
C ILE A 511 -10.43 26.20 20.17
N THR A 512 -9.48 25.72 19.36
CA THR A 512 -8.06 25.98 19.53
C THR A 512 -7.48 26.56 18.23
N GLY A 513 -6.68 27.62 18.31
CA GLY A 513 -6.11 28.29 17.13
C GLY A 513 -6.47 29.76 17.04
N GLY A 514 -5.83 30.48 16.11
CA GLY A 514 -5.89 31.94 15.99
C GLY A 514 -4.86 32.70 16.84
N ALA A 515 -4.82 34.03 16.69
CA ALA A 515 -3.83 34.91 17.34
C ALA A 515 -3.95 35.00 18.86
N ARG A 516 -5.05 34.52 19.43
CA ARG A 516 -5.22 34.34 20.87
C ARG A 516 -5.14 32.86 21.20
N SER A 517 -4.27 32.52 22.14
CA SER A 517 -4.22 31.20 22.81
C SER A 517 -5.43 30.93 23.71
N ASP A 518 -6.55 31.62 23.48
CA ASP A 518 -7.74 31.52 24.33
C ASP A 518 -8.61 30.38 23.82
N VAL A 519 -8.74 29.34 24.64
CA VAL A 519 -9.68 28.25 24.41
C VAL A 519 -11.08 28.77 24.70
N SER A 520 -11.90 28.98 23.66
CA SER A 520 -13.33 29.19 23.85
C SER A 520 -14.00 27.84 24.04
N VAL A 521 -14.79 27.71 25.10
CA VAL A 521 -15.58 26.52 25.41
C VAL A 521 -17.04 26.92 25.51
N GLU A 522 -17.87 26.44 24.58
CA GLU A 522 -19.32 26.42 24.79
C GLU A 522 -19.72 25.05 25.34
N GLY A 523 -20.17 25.03 26.59
CA GLY A 523 -20.60 23.84 27.29
C GLY A 523 -22.12 23.68 27.29
N TYR A 524 -22.59 22.46 27.10
CA TYR A 524 -23.99 22.03 27.13
C TYR A 524 -24.13 20.82 28.04
N THR A 525 -24.90 20.93 29.11
CA THR A 525 -25.17 19.81 30.02
C THR A 525 -26.26 18.90 29.45
N VAL A 526 -25.91 17.63 29.19
CA VAL A 526 -26.83 16.57 28.79
C VAL A 526 -27.52 15.96 30.02
N GLY A 527 -26.80 15.82 31.13
CA GLY A 527 -27.24 15.16 32.37
C GLY A 527 -27.02 13.65 32.33
N ASP A 528 -27.62 12.90 33.25
CA ASP A 528 -27.37 11.46 33.36
C ASP A 528 -27.87 10.68 32.11
N MET A 529 -27.04 9.81 31.56
CA MET A 529 -27.40 8.90 30.47
C MET A 529 -27.33 7.44 30.93
N LYS A 530 -28.40 6.67 30.73
CA LYS A 530 -28.40 5.23 31.04
C LYS A 530 -27.78 4.43 29.88
N PRO A 531 -27.32 3.20 30.12
CA PRO A 531 -26.87 2.32 29.04
C PRO A 531 -27.96 2.14 27.98
N GLY A 532 -27.62 2.39 26.72
CA GLY A 532 -28.54 2.39 25.58
C GLY A 532 -29.27 3.72 25.33
N ASP A 533 -29.15 4.71 26.22
CA ASP A 533 -29.71 6.05 25.98
C ASP A 533 -28.90 6.76 24.88
N SER A 534 -29.58 7.69 24.20
CA SER A 534 -28.95 8.55 23.21
C SER A 534 -29.54 9.95 23.24
N HIS A 535 -28.71 10.95 22.94
CA HIS A 535 -29.03 12.36 22.98
C HIS A 535 -28.61 13.04 21.69
N GLU A 536 -29.56 13.62 20.96
CA GLU A 536 -29.28 14.46 19.80
C GLU A 536 -28.84 15.85 20.27
N PHE A 537 -27.76 16.38 19.68
CA PHE A 537 -27.25 17.71 19.99
C PHE A 537 -27.00 18.52 18.72
N GLU A 538 -27.00 19.84 18.89
CA GLU A 538 -26.62 20.83 17.88
C GLU A 538 -25.93 21.99 18.60
N LEU A 539 -24.67 22.23 18.26
CA LEU A 539 -23.85 23.32 18.81
C LEU A 539 -23.43 24.21 17.64
N SER A 540 -23.53 25.53 17.78
CA SER A 540 -23.09 26.47 16.75
C SER A 540 -22.01 27.42 17.28
N TRP A 541 -21.09 27.78 16.39
CA TRP A 541 -20.02 28.74 16.62
C TRP A 541 -19.93 29.67 15.43
N THR A 542 -19.84 30.98 15.68
CA THR A 542 -19.59 31.96 14.62
C THR A 542 -18.13 32.37 14.67
N SER A 543 -17.45 32.30 13.52
CA SER A 543 -16.04 32.67 13.45
C SER A 543 -15.85 34.17 13.73
N GLU A 544 -15.17 34.50 14.81
CA GLU A 544 -14.73 35.87 15.10
C GLU A 544 -13.31 36.08 14.55
N TYR A 545 -13.08 37.21 13.89
CA TYR A 545 -11.77 37.55 13.34
C TYR A 545 -11.05 38.55 14.23
N ASP A 546 -10.09 38.06 15.01
CA ASP A 546 -9.06 38.91 15.61
C ASP A 546 -7.86 38.95 14.66
N TYR A 547 -7.77 40.02 13.86
CA TYR A 547 -6.76 40.16 12.81
C TYR A 547 -5.36 40.36 13.40
N ASP A 548 -4.47 39.38 13.23
CA ASP A 548 -3.03 39.59 13.31
C ASP A 548 -2.41 39.44 11.91
N PRO A 549 -1.88 40.52 11.29
CA PRO A 549 -1.35 40.53 9.92
C PRO A 549 -0.13 39.62 9.63
N GLY A 550 0.18 38.64 10.48
CA GLY A 550 1.28 37.70 10.28
C GLY A 550 0.97 36.23 10.60
N GLN A 551 -0.26 35.86 10.95
CA GLN A 551 -0.62 34.48 11.25
C GLN A 551 -1.73 33.96 10.33
N HIS A 552 -1.52 32.76 9.77
CA HIS A 552 -2.57 32.01 9.11
C HIS A 552 -3.53 31.48 10.20
N PRO A 553 -4.83 31.85 10.17
CA PRO A 553 -5.75 31.45 11.22
C PRO A 553 -6.28 30.03 10.94
N TYR A 554 -5.46 29.04 11.28
CA TYR A 554 -5.92 27.66 11.42
C TYR A 554 -6.67 27.53 12.75
N TYR A 555 -7.89 27.00 12.70
CA TYR A 555 -8.67 26.65 13.90
C TYR A 555 -8.90 25.15 13.92
N THR A 556 -8.66 24.53 15.07
CA THR A 556 -9.05 23.15 15.36
C THR A 556 -10.22 23.20 16.33
N LEU A 557 -11.37 22.72 15.88
CA LEU A 557 -12.56 22.53 16.68
C LEU A 557 -12.61 21.08 17.15
N LYS A 558 -12.84 20.90 18.44
CA LYS A 558 -12.89 19.61 19.11
C LYS A 558 -14.19 19.55 19.91
N ILE A 559 -15.08 18.63 19.58
CA ILE A 559 -16.23 18.32 20.44
C ILE A 559 -15.80 17.28 21.47
N VAL A 560 -16.12 17.52 22.73
CA VAL A 560 -15.72 16.70 23.87
C VAL A 560 -16.96 16.38 24.69
N ALA A 561 -17.23 15.10 24.92
CA ALA A 561 -18.21 14.63 25.89
C ALA A 561 -17.45 14.17 27.13
N ASP A 562 -17.76 14.76 28.28
CA ASP A 562 -17.16 14.42 29.57
C ASP A 562 -18.26 13.99 30.55
N ALA A 563 -17.96 13.05 31.44
CA ALA A 563 -18.88 12.60 32.47
C ALA A 563 -18.09 12.20 33.73
N ASP A 564 -18.70 12.32 34.91
CA ASP A 564 -17.98 12.15 36.19
C ASP A 564 -17.40 10.74 36.39
N ASN A 565 -17.98 9.74 35.74
CA ASN A 565 -17.66 8.31 35.91
C ASN A 565 -17.40 7.56 34.59
N VAL A 566 -17.27 8.26 33.47
CA VAL A 566 -16.93 7.69 32.16
C VAL A 566 -15.70 8.40 31.63
N ASP A 567 -14.84 7.69 30.91
CA ASP A 567 -13.74 8.33 30.21
C ASP A 567 -14.24 9.35 29.19
N THR A 568 -13.53 10.47 29.11
CA THR A 568 -13.84 11.58 28.20
C THR A 568 -13.72 11.09 26.76
N VAL A 569 -14.75 11.35 25.94
CA VAL A 569 -14.75 11.01 24.51
C VAL A 569 -14.72 12.28 23.68
N ASP A 570 -13.90 12.29 22.63
CA ASP A 570 -13.75 13.47 21.80
C ASP A 570 -13.72 13.17 20.29
N ASN A 571 -14.00 14.20 19.50
CA ASN A 571 -13.85 14.19 18.06
C ASN A 571 -13.39 15.58 17.62
N PHE A 572 -12.44 15.68 16.69
CA PHE A 572 -11.90 16.97 16.26
C PHE A 572 -11.84 17.12 14.74
N ARG A 573 -11.83 18.38 14.31
CA ARG A 573 -11.68 18.78 12.91
C ARG A 573 -10.96 20.12 12.81
N THR A 574 -10.08 20.24 11.83
CA THR A 574 -9.31 21.46 11.56
C THR A 574 -9.85 22.19 10.33
N PHE A 575 -9.87 23.51 10.40
CA PHE A 575 -10.42 24.39 9.36
C PHE A 575 -9.49 25.58 9.10
N ASP A 576 -9.47 26.01 7.84
CA ASP A 576 -8.81 27.24 7.40
C ASP A 576 -9.85 28.37 7.40
N VAL A 577 -9.60 29.45 8.15
CA VAL A 577 -10.49 30.62 8.07
C VAL A 577 -9.94 31.62 7.06
N LYS A 578 -10.67 31.87 5.98
CA LYS A 578 -10.33 32.88 4.99
C LYS A 578 -10.74 34.25 5.52
N ALA A 579 -9.77 35.18 5.50
CA ALA A 579 -10.08 36.59 5.69
C ALA A 579 -11.17 37.01 4.70
N PRO A 580 -12.13 37.87 5.11
CA PRO A 580 -13.09 38.41 4.16
C PRO A 580 -12.28 39.11 3.07
N GLU A 581 -12.53 38.80 1.79
CA GLU A 581 -11.89 39.52 0.69
C GLU A 581 -12.06 41.00 0.97
N ALA A 582 -10.94 41.69 1.27
CA ALA A 582 -10.97 43.10 1.55
C ALA A 582 -11.67 43.75 0.37
N ALA A 583 -12.82 44.37 0.62
CA ALA A 583 -13.51 45.16 -0.39
C ALA A 583 -12.45 46.07 -1.01
N SER A 584 -12.16 45.83 -2.29
CA SER A 584 -11.02 46.44 -2.96
C SER A 584 -11.00 47.94 -2.68
N ASP A 585 -9.84 48.41 -2.24
CA ASP A 585 -9.57 49.71 -1.64
C ASP A 585 -9.65 50.86 -2.66
N ASP A 586 -10.74 50.94 -3.43
CA ASP A 586 -10.88 51.83 -4.58
C ASP A 586 -11.55 53.18 -4.22
N HIS A 587 -11.85 53.42 -2.94
CA HIS A 587 -12.53 54.65 -2.48
C HIS A 587 -11.97 55.30 -1.20
N ILE A 588 -10.67 55.15 -0.90
CA ILE A 588 -10.00 56.13 -0.02
C ILE A 588 -9.58 57.32 -0.89
N HIS A 589 -10.55 58.16 -1.25
CA HIS A 589 -10.25 59.53 -1.67
C HIS A 589 -9.61 60.25 -0.48
N THR A 590 -8.30 60.48 -0.59
CA THR A 590 -7.54 61.38 0.26
C THR A 590 -8.12 62.79 0.14
N LEU A 591 -9.09 63.14 0.99
CA LEU A 591 -9.46 64.53 1.22
C LEU A 591 -8.34 65.17 2.04
N GLY A 592 -7.35 65.70 1.31
CA GLY A 592 -6.42 66.67 1.84
C GLY A 592 -7.17 67.90 2.33
N VAL A 593 -7.27 68.04 3.66
CA VAL A 593 -7.54 69.33 4.29
C VAL A 593 -6.22 69.83 4.84
N SER A 594 -5.60 70.74 4.09
CA SER A 594 -4.63 71.68 4.63
C SER A 594 -5.33 72.57 5.65
N ASP A 595 -4.81 72.67 6.87
CA ASP A 595 -4.99 73.86 7.68
C ASP A 595 -3.76 74.10 8.54
N ASP A 596 -2.82 74.83 7.94
CA ASP A 596 -1.96 75.78 8.64
C ASP A 596 -2.87 76.83 9.30
N ASN A 597 -3.13 76.72 10.59
CA ASN A 597 -3.19 77.85 11.53
C ASN A 597 -3.64 77.39 12.93
N ALA A 598 -2.71 77.44 13.88
CA ALA A 598 -2.88 78.07 15.21
C ALA A 598 -2.01 77.38 16.27
N ARG A 599 -0.75 77.81 16.35
CA ARG A 599 -0.03 77.88 17.63
C ARG A 599 -0.37 79.22 18.28
N ASN A 600 -0.96 79.22 19.46
CA ASN A 600 -0.49 79.96 20.65
C ASN A 600 -1.53 79.99 21.78
N GLU A 601 -0.99 79.92 23.01
CA GLU A 601 -1.63 80.10 24.34
C GLU A 601 -2.42 78.87 24.84
N MET A 602 -2.25 78.35 26.07
CA MET A 602 -1.72 78.92 27.30
C MET A 602 -1.48 77.75 28.31
N GLU A 603 -0.36 77.76 29.02
CA GLU A 603 -0.31 77.19 30.38
C GLU A 603 -1.11 78.10 31.31
N MET A 604 -2.00 77.53 32.13
CA MET A 604 -2.06 77.74 33.59
C MET A 604 -3.27 77.01 34.23
N SER A 605 -2.97 76.41 35.39
CA SER A 605 -3.80 75.71 36.40
C SER A 605 -4.32 74.32 36.07
#